data_AF-A0A9N9Z956-F1
#
_entry.id   AF-A0A9N9Z956-F1
#
_cell.length_a   1.000
_cell.length_b   1.000
_cell.length_c   1.000
_cell.angle_alpha   90.00
_cell.angle_beta   90.00
_cell.angle_gamma   90.00
#
_symmetry.space_group_name_H-M   'P 1'
#
loop_
_entity.id
_entity.type
_entity.pdbx_description
1 polymer ?
#
loop_
_entity_poly.entity_id
_entity_poly.type
_entity_poly.pdbx_seq_one_letter_code
_entity_poly.pdbx_strand_id
1 'polypeptide(L)'
;MLNDVIDQGQALDLQPKDEIAVMAGRALEMYENSKYEEALAKMDELVKISQRDFGGDDEMTLEMKNNRSVILGEMKKEESEWKRFLFGLREMNPIQTWWEMNVH
;
A
#
# COMPACT_ATOMS: atom_id res chain seq x y z
N MET A 1 23.12 -32.64 3.52
CA MET A 1 21.87 -32.57 2.75
C MET A 1 20.76 -32.36 3.76
N LEU A 2 20.50 -31.10 4.10
CA LEU A 2 19.52 -30.69 5.12
C LEU A 2 18.67 -29.60 4.48
N ASN A 3 17.35 -29.80 4.54
CA ASN A 3 16.27 -28.89 4.18
C ASN A 3 15.84 -28.93 2.70
N ASP A 4 15.28 -30.05 2.24
CA ASP A 4 13.81 -30.18 2.09
C ASP A 4 12.95 -29.36 3.04
N VAL A 5 11.87 -28.79 2.49
CA VAL A 5 10.79 -28.06 3.16
C VAL A 5 11.08 -26.57 3.41
N ILE A 6 10.86 -25.73 2.40
CA ILE A 6 9.93 -24.58 2.45
C ILE A 6 9.71 -24.08 1.01
N ASP A 7 8.46 -24.20 0.56
CA ASP A 7 7.81 -23.57 -0.60
C ASP A 7 8.22 -23.96 -2.03
N GLN A 8 8.00 -25.24 -2.32
CA GLN A 8 7.39 -25.63 -3.59
C GLN A 8 5.92 -25.14 -3.62
N GLY A 9 5.73 -23.89 -4.01
CA GLY A 9 4.41 -23.28 -4.23
C GLY A 9 4.36 -22.55 -5.56
N GLN A 10 4.48 -23.30 -6.67
CA GLN A 10 4.32 -22.83 -8.04
C GLN A 10 5.30 -21.72 -8.48
N ALA A 11 6.57 -22.07 -8.71
CA ALA A 11 7.32 -21.41 -9.78
C ALA A 11 6.70 -21.86 -11.11
N LEU A 12 5.52 -21.33 -11.45
CA LEU A 12 5.11 -21.28 -12.85
C LEU A 12 6.26 -20.56 -13.57
N ASP A 13 6.68 -21.09 -14.70
CA ASP A 13 7.70 -20.52 -15.58
C ASP A 13 7.14 -19.24 -16.25
N LEU A 14 6.69 -18.31 -15.40
CA LEU A 14 6.10 -17.04 -15.75
C LEU A 14 7.23 -16.15 -16.23
N GLN A 15 6.97 -15.40 -17.29
CA GLN A 15 7.90 -14.34 -17.65
C GLN A 15 7.99 -13.40 -16.44
N PRO A 16 9.14 -12.78 -16.16
CA PRO A 16 9.30 -11.89 -15.00
C PRO A 16 8.22 -10.80 -14.90
N LYS A 17 7.68 -10.37 -16.05
CA LYS A 17 6.53 -9.45 -16.13
C LYS A 17 5.22 -10.05 -15.62
N ASP A 18 4.94 -11.33 -15.90
CA ASP A 18 3.74 -12.02 -15.44
C ASP A 18 3.77 -12.22 -13.91
N GLU A 19 4.93 -12.52 -13.33
CA GLU A 19 5.10 -12.64 -11.88
C GLU A 19 4.82 -11.31 -11.18
N ILE A 20 5.35 -10.21 -11.71
CA ILE A 20 5.10 -8.85 -11.21
C ILE A 20 3.62 -8.50 -11.33
N ALA A 21 2.95 -8.86 -12.44
CA ALA A 21 1.52 -8.64 -12.61
C ALA A 21 0.68 -9.39 -11.56
N VAL A 22 1.03 -10.65 -11.26
CA VAL A 22 0.36 -11.42 -10.20
C VAL A 22 0.55 -10.77 -8.83
N MET A 23 1.77 -10.33 -8.50
CA MET A 23 2.05 -9.64 -7.24
C MET A 23 1.32 -8.29 -7.15
N ALA A 24 1.25 -7.54 -8.25
CA ALA A 24 0.50 -6.29 -8.33
C ALA A 24 -0.99 -6.53 -8.08
N GLY A 25 -1.55 -7.61 -8.64
CA GLY A 25 -2.94 -8.02 -8.37
C GLY A 25 -3.22 -8.25 -6.89
N ARG A 26 -2.30 -8.89 -6.16
CA ARG A 26 -2.42 -9.08 -4.70
C ARG A 26 -2.34 -7.75 -3.93
N ALA A 27 -1.47 -6.84 -4.35
CA ALA A 27 -1.40 -5.51 -3.75
C ALA A 27 -2.69 -4.71 -4.00
N LEU A 28 -3.31 -4.87 -5.17
CA LEU A 28 -4.62 -4.27 -5.47
C LEU A 28 -5.74 -4.91 -4.63
N GLU A 29 -5.71 -6.21 -4.38
CA GLU A 29 -6.65 -6.86 -3.45
C GLU A 29 -6.53 -6.29 -2.02
N MET A 30 -5.31 -6.02 -1.55
CA MET A 30 -5.10 -5.34 -0.26
C MET A 30 -5.70 -3.93 -0.26
N TYR A 31 -5.52 -3.19 -1.36
CA TYR A 31 -6.11 -1.87 -1.56
C TYR A 31 -7.65 -1.92 -1.50
N GLU A 32 -8.29 -2.86 -2.19
CA GLU A 32 -9.75 -3.05 -2.15
C GLU A 32 -10.25 -3.39 -0.73
N ASN A 33 -9.42 -4.06 0.07
CA ASN A 33 -9.69 -4.33 1.48
C ASN A 33 -9.31 -3.17 2.43
N SER A 34 -9.09 -1.95 1.90
CA SER A 34 -8.70 -0.74 2.64
C SER A 34 -7.40 -0.87 3.43
N LYS A 35 -6.55 -1.85 3.09
CA LYS A 35 -5.22 -2.03 3.69
C LYS A 35 -4.17 -1.20 2.94
N TYR A 36 -4.38 0.11 2.91
CA TYR A 36 -3.62 1.01 2.04
C TYR A 36 -2.12 0.99 2.31
N GLU A 37 -1.70 0.86 3.57
CA GLU A 37 -0.28 0.87 3.96
C GLU A 37 0.43 -0.41 3.51
N GLU A 38 -0.21 -1.58 3.68
CA GLU A 38 0.30 -2.86 3.21
C GLU A 38 0.39 -2.89 1.67
N ALA A 39 -0.68 -2.42 1.01
CA ALA A 39 -0.73 -2.32 -0.45
C ALA A 39 0.36 -1.39 -1.00
N LEU A 40 0.57 -0.24 -0.36
CA LEU A 40 1.57 0.73 -0.76
C LEU A 40 2.99 0.18 -0.60
N ALA A 41 3.28 -0.50 0.51
CA ALA A 41 4.59 -1.12 0.74
C ALA A 41 4.90 -2.19 -0.32
N LYS A 42 3.92 -3.01 -0.69
CA LYS A 42 4.06 -4.00 -1.76
C LYS A 42 4.28 -3.33 -3.12
N MET A 43 3.54 -2.27 -3.42
CA MET A 43 3.70 -1.55 -4.67
C MET A 43 5.05 -0.81 -4.75
N ASP A 44 5.58 -0.31 -3.63
CA ASP A 44 6.93 0.27 -3.53
C ASP A 44 8.02 -0.75 -3.87
N GLU A 45 7.86 -2.00 -3.42
CA GLU A 45 8.75 -3.11 -3.79
C GLU A 45 8.69 -3.39 -5.30
N LEU A 46 7.48 -3.48 -5.88
CA LEU A 46 7.30 -3.77 -7.30
C LEU A 46 7.82 -2.66 -8.22
N VAL A 47 7.68 -1.38 -7.83
CA VAL A 47 8.30 -0.27 -8.57
C VAL A 47 9.82 -0.39 -8.59
N LYS A 48 10.45 -0.77 -7.46
CA LYS A 48 11.91 -0.94 -7.41
C LYS A 48 12.38 -2.11 -8.28
N ILE A 49 11.66 -3.24 -8.23
CA ILE A 49 11.97 -4.43 -9.02
C ILE A 49 11.82 -4.14 -10.51
N SER A 50 10.66 -3.63 -10.93
CA SER A 50 10.40 -3.30 -12.35
C SER A 50 11.39 -2.26 -12.90
N GLN A 51 11.70 -1.21 -12.12
CA GLN A 51 12.69 -0.22 -12.52
C GLN A 51 14.10 -0.82 -12.69
N ARG A 52 14.50 -1.75 -11.80
CA ARG A 52 15.79 -2.42 -11.88
C ARG A 52 15.86 -3.35 -13.10
N ASP A 53 14.80 -4.12 -13.35
CA ASP A 53 14.83 -5.23 -14.29
C ASP A 53 14.42 -4.84 -15.72
N PHE A 54 13.57 -3.84 -15.88
CA PHE A 54 13.07 -3.39 -17.19
C PHE A 54 13.39 -1.94 -17.52
N GLY A 55 13.77 -1.14 -16.52
CA GLY A 55 14.08 0.29 -16.69
C GLY A 55 12.93 1.20 -16.28
N GLY A 56 13.25 2.48 -16.10
CA GLY A 56 12.33 3.48 -15.52
C GLY A 56 11.13 3.85 -16.39
N ASP A 57 11.27 3.70 -17.71
CA ASP A 57 10.29 4.09 -18.74
C ASP A 57 9.61 2.87 -19.39
N ASP A 58 9.91 1.64 -18.94
CA ASP A 58 9.19 0.44 -19.39
C ASP A 58 7.73 0.49 -18.96
N GLU A 59 6.85 -0.02 -19.81
CA GLU A 59 5.40 -0.06 -19.60
C GLU A 59 5.03 -0.68 -18.24
N MET A 60 5.68 -1.78 -17.84
CA MET A 60 5.45 -2.41 -16.54
C MET A 60 5.81 -1.50 -15.38
N THR A 61 6.96 -0.80 -15.48
CA THR A 61 7.41 0.13 -14.44
C THR A 61 6.47 1.33 -14.31
N LEU A 62 5.97 1.84 -15.43
CA LEU A 62 4.99 2.93 -15.45
C LEU A 62 3.65 2.50 -14.85
N GLU A 63 3.20 1.28 -15.14
CA GLU A 63 1.99 0.71 -14.53
C GLU A 63 2.13 0.61 -13.00
N MET A 64 3.25 0.09 -12.50
CA MET A 64 3.47 -0.02 -11.05
C MET A 64 3.50 1.36 -10.37
N LYS A 65 4.13 2.36 -11.00
CA LYS A 65 4.13 3.75 -10.51
C LYS A 65 2.73 4.34 -10.49
N ASN A 66 1.91 4.06 -11.51
CA ASN A 66 0.53 4.51 -11.56
C ASN A 66 -0.30 3.89 -10.43
N ASN A 67 -0.26 2.57 -10.28
CA ASN A 67 -1.00 1.85 -9.24
C ASN A 67 -0.59 2.33 -7.84
N ARG A 68 0.71 2.55 -7.62
CA ARG A 68 1.23 3.15 -6.39
C ARG A 68 0.62 4.54 -6.13
N SER A 69 0.54 5.38 -7.16
CA SER A 69 -0.03 6.72 -7.05
C SER A 69 -1.51 6.70 -6.67
N VAL A 70 -2.28 5.75 -7.21
CA VAL A 70 -3.69 5.55 -6.87
C VAL A 70 -3.84 5.18 -5.39
N ILE A 71 -3.09 4.17 -4.92
CA ILE A 71 -3.13 3.73 -3.52
C ILE A 71 -2.79 4.89 -2.57
N LEU A 72 -1.73 5.65 -2.88
CA LEU A 72 -1.31 6.79 -2.07
C LEU A 72 -2.37 7.92 -2.04
N GLY A 73 -3.09 8.10 -3.13
CA GLY A 73 -4.17 9.09 -3.23
C GLY A 73 -5.34 8.77 -2.29
N GLU A 74 -5.83 7.53 -2.34
CA GLU A 74 -6.94 7.10 -1.48
C GLU A 74 -6.55 7.07 0.00
N MET A 75 -5.35 6.60 0.34
CA MET A 75 -4.84 6.63 1.72
C MET A 75 -4.89 8.03 2.33
N LYS A 76 -4.43 9.04 1.56
CA LYS A 76 -4.43 10.44 2.01
C LYS A 76 -5.84 11.01 2.13
N LYS A 77 -6.75 10.58 1.26
CA LYS A 77 -8.15 11.02 1.30
C LYS A 77 -8.84 10.48 2.56
N GLU A 78 -8.68 9.20 2.87
CA GLU A 78 -9.20 8.61 4.10
C GLU A 78 -8.62 9.29 5.35
N GLU A 79 -7.30 9.50 5.39
CA GLU A 79 -6.64 10.22 6.48
C GLU A 79 -7.22 11.64 6.65
N SER A 80 -7.53 12.32 5.54
CA SER A 80 -8.13 13.66 5.54
C SER A 80 -9.57 13.64 6.07
N GLU A 81 -10.36 12.65 5.68
CA GLU A 81 -11.74 12.47 6.14
C GLU A 81 -11.79 12.14 7.63
N TRP A 82 -10.92 11.24 8.10
CA TRP A 82 -10.79 10.92 9.52
C TRP A 82 -10.40 12.15 10.36
N LYS A 83 -9.43 12.95 9.90
CA LYS A 83 -9.06 14.20 10.57
C LYS A 83 -10.22 15.19 10.65
N ARG A 84 -11.02 15.32 9.58
CA ARG A 84 -12.22 16.18 9.58
C ARG A 84 -13.27 15.70 10.57
N PHE A 85 -13.49 14.39 10.66
CA PHE A 85 -14.40 13.79 11.62
C PHE A 85 -13.95 14.07 13.07
N LEU A 86 -12.69 13.79 13.39
CA LEU A 86 -12.12 14.07 14.71
C LEU A 86 -12.20 15.56 15.10
N PHE A 87 -11.93 16.45 14.13
CA PHE A 87 -12.09 17.88 14.34
C PHE A 87 -13.54 18.24 14.68
N GLY A 88 -14.51 17.71 13.94
CA GLY A 88 -15.94 17.90 14.23
C GLY A 88 -16.33 17.43 15.63
N LEU A 89 -15.85 16.26 16.07
CA LEU A 89 -16.09 15.76 17.42
C LEU A 89 -15.53 16.69 18.51
N ARG A 90 -14.34 17.26 18.27
CA ARG A 90 -13.71 18.22 19.19
C ARG A 90 -14.57 19.48 19.36
N GLU A 91 -15.08 20.03 18.25
CA GLU A 91 -15.93 21.22 18.27
C GLU A 91 -17.29 20.96 18.94
N MET A 92 -17.78 19.71 18.91
CA MET A 92 -19.03 19.30 19.57
C MET A 92 -18.90 19.06 21.08
N ASN A 93 -17.70 18.80 21.62
CA ASN A 93 -17.47 18.60 23.05
C ASN A 93 -16.22 19.37 23.56
N PRO A 94 -16.29 20.71 23.64
CA PRO A 94 -15.17 21.55 24.05
C PRO A 94 -14.84 21.47 25.56
N ILE A 95 -15.68 20.84 26.39
CA ILE A 95 -15.50 20.81 27.86
C ILE A 95 -14.59 19.65 28.30
N GLN A 96 -14.60 18.52 27.58
CA GLN A 96 -13.79 17.35 27.95
C GLN A 96 -12.31 17.49 27.55
N THR A 97 -12.02 18.25 26.48
CA THR A 97 -10.67 18.44 25.94
C THR A 97 -9.81 19.43 26.73
N TRP A 98 -10.42 20.36 27.48
CA TRP A 98 -9.66 21.31 28.31
C TRP A 98 -8.93 20.65 29.48
N TRP A 99 -9.47 19.55 30.02
CA TRP A 99 -8.86 18.80 31.13
C TRP A 99 -7.72 17.89 30.67
N GLU A 100 -7.85 17.24 29.50
CA GLU A 100 -6.82 16.33 28.96
C GLU A 100 -5.60 17.08 28.41
N MET A 101 -5.75 18.35 28.00
CA MET A 101 -4.65 19.18 27.49
C MET A 101 -3.92 20.00 28.58
N ASN A 102 -4.48 20.13 29.79
CA ASN A 102 -3.92 20.97 30.86
C ASN A 102 -3.53 20.19 32.13
N VAL A 103 -3.64 18.86 32.13
CA VAL A 103 -3.11 17.99 33.20
C VAL A 103 -1.96 17.15 32.66
N HIS A 104 -0.81 17.81 32.48
CA HIS A 104 0.53 17.21 32.53
C HIS A 104 1.51 18.25 33.06
#